data_AF-F0QXZ9-F1
#
_entry.id   AF-F0QXZ9-F1
#
_cell.length_a   1.000
_cell.length_b   1.000
_cell.length_c   1.000
_cell.angle_alpha   90.00
_cell.angle_beta   90.00
_cell.angle_gamma   90.00
#
_symmetry.space_group_name_H-M   'P 1'
#
loop_
_entity.id
_entity.type
_entity.pdbx_description
1 polymer ?
#
loop_
_entity_poly.entity_id
_entity_poly.type
_entity_poly.pdbx_seq_one_letter_code
_entity_poly.pdbx_strand_id
1 'polypeptide(L)'
;MERFLWTLIGNDSKDDVVTDLKICGDAARPYLDVVNGNDPGNTLSAALSYYQYVKLVRGELKVSRDYLIGIGDDPNDPGVTYSLIIENMTRALRAQDYVTAAFLADLAFITRSYALCLGNNDKDVCDWIKRAFTARVLIMRRTSNY
;
A
#
# COMPACT_ATOMS: atom_id res chain seq x y z
N MET A 1 1.13 2.32 -11.48
CA MET A 1 0.42 2.11 -10.20
C MET A 1 1.27 2.45 -8.98
N GLU A 2 2.50 1.95 -8.84
CA GLU A 2 3.44 2.39 -7.80
C GLU A 2 3.62 3.93 -7.78
N ARG A 3 3.83 4.54 -8.96
CA ARG A 3 3.89 6.00 -9.15
C ARG A 3 2.71 6.74 -8.52
N PHE A 4 1.50 6.17 -8.54
CA PHE A 4 0.34 6.81 -7.91
C PHE A 4 0.50 6.93 -6.40
N LEU A 5 1.05 5.95 -5.70
CA LEU A 5 1.31 6.08 -4.26
C LEU A 5 2.41 7.09 -3.97
N TRP A 6 3.40 7.20 -4.86
CA TRP A 6 4.44 8.23 -4.74
C TRP A 6 3.90 9.65 -4.96
N THR A 7 2.87 9.85 -5.80
CA THR A 7 2.20 11.16 -5.90
C THR A 7 1.54 11.56 -4.57
N LEU A 8 0.99 10.59 -3.82
CA LEU A 8 0.36 10.85 -2.52
C LEU A 8 1.34 11.36 -1.46
N ILE A 9 2.63 11.09 -1.62
CA ILE A 9 3.70 11.61 -0.73
C ILE A 9 4.45 12.80 -1.32
N GLY A 10 4.08 13.25 -2.53
CA GLY A 10 4.64 14.44 -3.19
C GLY A 10 5.87 14.17 -4.05
N ASN A 11 6.16 12.92 -4.40
CA ASN A 11 7.36 12.53 -5.13
C ASN A 11 7.13 12.30 -6.64
N ASP A 12 5.89 12.39 -7.11
CA ASP A 12 5.52 12.16 -8.52
C ASP A 12 4.42 13.14 -8.98
N SER A 13 4.32 13.36 -10.30
CA SER A 13 3.27 14.18 -10.94
C SER A 13 1.97 13.41 -11.09
N LYS A 14 0.86 13.99 -10.60
CA LYS A 14 -0.49 13.42 -10.78
C LYS A 14 -0.87 13.37 -12.27
N ASP A 15 -0.53 14.39 -13.04
CA ASP A 15 -0.94 14.52 -14.45
C ASP A 15 -0.28 13.46 -15.33
N ASP A 16 0.97 13.10 -15.03
CA ASP A 16 1.68 12.01 -15.70
C ASP A 16 0.99 10.67 -15.43
N VAL A 17 0.63 10.41 -14.17
CA VAL A 17 -0.08 9.18 -13.78
C VAL A 17 -1.45 9.08 -14.46
N VAL A 18 -2.20 10.18 -14.54
CA VAL A 18 -3.49 10.21 -15.25
C VAL A 18 -3.29 9.94 -16.73
N THR A 19 -2.25 10.50 -17.34
CA THR A 19 -1.92 10.30 -18.75
C THR A 19 -1.60 8.84 -19.04
N ASP A 20 -0.72 8.23 -18.25
CA ASP A 20 -0.35 6.81 -18.36
C ASP A 20 -1.59 5.89 -18.23
N LEU A 21 -2.47 6.16 -17.26
CA LEU A 21 -3.66 5.35 -17.03
C LEU A 21 -4.68 5.48 -18.17
N LYS A 22 -4.82 6.65 -18.79
CA LYS A 22 -5.70 6.83 -19.95
C LYS A 22 -5.25 5.99 -21.15
N ILE A 23 -3.94 5.79 -21.32
CA ILE A 23 -3.39 4.95 -22.40
C ILE A 23 -3.81 3.48 -22.23
N CYS A 24 -3.94 3.00 -20.99
CA CYS A 24 -4.39 1.64 -20.68
C CYS A 24 -5.90 1.38 -20.88
N GLY A 25 -6.67 2.40 -21.27
CA GLY A 25 -8.09 2.27 -21.59
C GLY A 25 -8.97 1.83 -20.41
N ASP A 26 -10.08 1.13 -20.71
CA ASP A 26 -11.10 0.76 -19.72
C ASP A 26 -10.58 -0.13 -18.59
N ALA A 27 -9.54 -0.92 -18.83
CA ALA A 27 -8.92 -1.77 -17.81
C ALA A 27 -8.32 -0.95 -16.65
N ALA A 28 -7.92 0.31 -16.90
CA ALA A 28 -7.36 1.19 -15.90
C ALA A 28 -8.39 2.11 -15.22
N ARG A 29 -9.67 2.05 -15.64
CA ARG A 29 -10.74 2.90 -15.12
C ARG A 29 -10.89 2.87 -13.60
N PRO A 30 -10.85 1.70 -12.92
CA PRO A 30 -10.90 1.67 -11.46
C PRO A 30 -9.79 2.49 -10.78
N TYR A 31 -8.61 2.55 -11.38
CA TYR A 31 -7.48 3.30 -10.83
C TYR A 31 -7.59 4.80 -11.13
N LEU A 32 -8.14 5.18 -12.29
CA LEU A 32 -8.48 6.57 -12.59
C LEU A 32 -9.53 7.10 -11.61
N ASP A 33 -10.53 6.29 -11.26
CA ASP A 33 -11.53 6.65 -10.25
C ASP A 33 -10.85 6.95 -8.91
N VAL A 34 -9.91 6.11 -8.46
CA VAL A 34 -9.12 6.34 -7.24
C VAL A 34 -8.28 7.63 -7.32
N VAL A 35 -7.61 7.89 -8.45
CA VAL A 35 -6.79 9.11 -8.64
C VAL A 35 -7.64 10.38 -8.56
N ASN A 36 -8.89 10.28 -9.02
CA ASN A 36 -9.87 11.35 -8.92
C ASN A 36 -10.55 11.41 -7.55
N GLY A 37 -10.29 10.43 -6.68
CA GLY A 37 -10.83 10.37 -5.33
C GLY A 37 -12.23 9.78 -5.24
N ASN A 38 -12.66 9.07 -6.28
CA ASN A 38 -13.93 8.37 -6.33
C ASN A 38 -13.76 6.96 -5.77
N ASP A 39 -14.81 6.44 -5.14
CA ASP A 39 -14.85 5.06 -4.67
C ASP A 39 -14.81 4.10 -5.87
N PRO A 40 -13.82 3.19 -5.95
CA PRO A 40 -13.75 2.24 -7.05
C PRO A 40 -14.79 1.12 -6.90
N GLY A 41 -15.60 1.08 -5.84
CA GLY A 41 -16.66 0.07 -5.64
C GLY A 41 -16.11 -1.36 -5.60
N ASN A 42 -16.88 -2.33 -6.12
CA ASN A 42 -16.49 -3.75 -6.13
C ASN A 42 -15.51 -4.12 -7.26
N THR A 43 -14.58 -3.24 -7.61
CA THR A 43 -13.61 -3.46 -8.71
C THR A 43 -12.34 -4.19 -8.22
N LEU A 44 -11.23 -4.08 -8.96
CA LEU A 44 -9.96 -4.77 -8.69
C LEU A 44 -9.48 -4.53 -7.25
N SER A 45 -9.05 -5.59 -6.56
CA SER A 45 -8.55 -5.55 -5.18
C SER A 45 -7.41 -4.54 -4.98
N ALA A 46 -6.55 -4.37 -5.99
CA ALA A 46 -5.51 -3.36 -5.95
C ALA A 46 -6.07 -1.93 -5.96
N ALA A 47 -7.13 -1.64 -6.73
CA ALA A 47 -7.77 -0.32 -6.73
C ALA A 47 -8.40 -0.02 -5.37
N LEU A 48 -9.02 -1.01 -4.74
CA LEU A 48 -9.53 -0.92 -3.37
C LEU A 48 -8.41 -0.61 -2.36
N SER A 49 -7.28 -1.31 -2.44
CA SER A 49 -6.08 -1.01 -1.64
C SER A 49 -5.64 0.43 -1.83
N TYR A 50 -5.45 0.90 -3.07
CA TYR A 50 -5.06 2.29 -3.34
C TYR A 50 -6.05 3.32 -2.79
N TYR A 51 -7.36 3.04 -2.87
CA TYR A 51 -8.39 3.92 -2.34
C TYR A 51 -8.31 4.07 -0.81
N GLN A 52 -7.96 3.00 -0.08
CA GLN A 52 -7.73 3.09 1.37
C GLN A 52 -6.60 4.08 1.69
N TYR A 53 -5.49 4.07 0.93
CA TYR A 53 -4.40 5.03 1.11
C TYR A 53 -4.81 6.47 0.77
N VAL A 54 -5.66 6.68 -0.24
CA VAL A 54 -6.23 8.01 -0.54
C VAL A 54 -7.06 8.51 0.64
N LYS A 55 -7.94 7.67 1.19
CA LYS A 55 -8.75 8.01 2.38
C LYS A 55 -7.90 8.33 3.60
N LEU A 56 -6.81 7.57 3.80
CA LEU A 56 -5.85 7.83 4.88
C LEU A 56 -5.17 9.19 4.74
N VAL A 57 -4.68 9.53 3.54
CA VAL A 57 -4.04 10.83 3.27
C VAL A 57 -5.01 12.01 3.42
N ARG A 58 -6.30 11.80 3.12
CA ARG A 58 -7.37 12.78 3.34
C ARG A 58 -7.81 12.90 4.81
N GLY A 59 -7.33 12.04 5.70
CA GLY A 59 -7.72 11.99 7.11
C GLY A 59 -9.09 11.37 7.36
N GLU A 60 -9.68 10.70 6.36
CA GLU A 60 -10.95 9.98 6.48
C GLU A 60 -10.79 8.64 7.21
N LEU A 61 -9.58 8.06 7.15
CA LEU A 61 -9.17 6.89 7.92
C LEU A 61 -8.03 7.26 8.86
N LYS A 62 -7.95 6.56 9.99
CA LYS A 62 -6.87 6.70 10.96
C LYS A 62 -6.20 5.35 11.18
N VAL A 63 -4.87 5.35 11.18
CA VAL A 63 -4.03 4.19 11.46
C VAL A 63 -3.24 4.48 12.72
N SER A 64 -3.27 3.57 13.69
CA SER A 64 -2.50 3.69 14.92
C SER A 64 -1.01 3.41 14.68
N ARG A 65 -0.16 4.33 15.14
CA ARG A 65 1.29 4.23 14.95
C ARG A 65 1.91 3.07 15.74
N ASP A 66 1.29 2.67 16.84
CA ASP A 66 1.79 1.63 17.74
C ASP A 66 1.96 0.28 17.03
N TYR A 67 1.12 -0.01 16.03
CA TYR A 67 1.18 -1.24 15.25
C TYR A 67 2.16 -1.17 14.06
N LEU A 68 2.80 -0.01 13.84
CA LEU A 68 3.82 0.18 12.81
C LEU A 68 5.25 0.09 13.37
N ILE A 69 5.38 -0.03 14.70
CA ILE A 69 6.67 -0.15 15.37
C ILE A 69 7.40 -1.40 14.87
N GLY A 70 8.68 -1.22 14.52
CA GLY A 70 9.56 -2.27 14.04
C GLY A 70 9.39 -2.64 12.56
N ILE A 71 8.28 -2.27 11.91
CA ILE A 71 8.10 -2.51 10.47
C ILE A 71 9.00 -1.52 9.72
N GLY A 72 10.11 -2.00 9.16
CA GLY A 72 11.01 -1.20 8.32
C GLY A 72 10.32 -0.64 7.08
N ASP A 73 10.91 0.37 6.46
CA ASP A 73 10.53 0.88 5.13
C ASP A 73 11.02 -0.02 3.99
N ASP A 74 11.91 -0.95 4.29
CA ASP A 74 12.50 -1.90 3.35
C ASP A 74 12.32 -3.37 3.85
N PRO A 75 11.60 -4.22 3.10
CA PRO A 75 11.40 -5.62 3.45
C PRO A 75 12.59 -6.50 3.00
N ASN A 76 13.83 -6.13 3.34
CA ASN A 76 15.04 -6.85 2.91
C ASN A 76 15.05 -8.33 3.32
N ASP A 77 14.50 -8.64 4.50
CA ASP A 77 14.12 -9.99 4.90
C ASP A 77 12.59 -10.08 4.91
N PRO A 78 11.97 -10.57 3.82
CA PRO A 78 10.52 -10.59 3.73
C PRO A 78 9.89 -11.62 4.67
N GLY A 79 10.62 -12.66 5.10
CA GLY A 79 10.10 -13.66 6.04
C GLY A 79 9.95 -13.08 7.45
N VAL A 80 10.99 -12.38 7.92
CA VAL A 80 10.95 -11.64 9.19
C VAL A 80 9.93 -10.50 9.13
N THR A 81 9.94 -9.72 8.05
CA THR A 81 9.00 -8.61 7.86
C THR A 81 7.55 -9.08 7.85
N TYR A 82 7.24 -10.16 7.14
CA TYR A 82 5.90 -10.74 7.10
C TYR A 82 5.45 -11.19 8.49
N SER A 83 6.31 -11.89 9.23
CA SER A 83 5.99 -12.38 10.58
C SER A 83 5.65 -11.23 11.54
N LEU A 84 6.44 -10.15 11.50
CA LEU A 84 6.20 -8.95 12.31
C LEU A 84 4.87 -8.27 11.95
N ILE A 85 4.57 -8.14 10.64
CA ILE A 85 3.30 -7.55 10.18
C ILE A 85 2.12 -8.38 10.68
N ILE A 86 2.19 -9.72 10.60
CA ILE A 86 1.11 -10.61 11.07
C ILE A 86 0.92 -10.50 12.58
N GLU A 87 2.01 -10.40 13.35
CA GLU A 87 1.94 -10.19 14.81
C GLU A 87 1.22 -8.88 15.14
N ASN A 88 1.64 -7.77 14.53
CA ASN A 88 1.01 -6.46 14.73
C ASN A 88 -0.44 -6.44 14.26
N MET A 89 -0.76 -7.10 13.14
CA MET A 89 -2.12 -7.23 12.63
C MET A 89 -3.00 -8.00 13.61
N THR A 90 -2.49 -9.09 14.19
CA THR A 90 -3.20 -9.88 15.20
C THR A 90 -3.45 -9.05 16.46
N ARG A 91 -2.50 -8.23 16.89
CA ARG A 91 -2.66 -7.30 18.02
C ARG A 91 -3.72 -6.24 17.73
N ALA A 92 -3.73 -5.65 16.53
CA ALA A 92 -4.75 -4.68 16.10
C ALA A 92 -6.15 -5.31 16.08
N LEU A 93 -6.29 -6.52 15.50
CA LEU A 93 -7.57 -7.26 15.46
C LEU A 93 -8.10 -7.57 16.88
N ARG A 94 -7.23 -7.99 17.81
CA ARG A 94 -7.61 -8.24 19.21
C ARG A 94 -8.09 -6.96 19.91
N ALA A 95 -7.53 -5.81 19.55
CA ALA A 95 -7.93 -4.50 20.04
C ALA A 95 -9.12 -3.89 19.26
N GLN A 96 -9.70 -4.63 18.30
CA GLN A 96 -10.78 -4.17 17.42
C GLN A 96 -10.39 -2.96 16.53
N ASP A 97 -9.09 -2.73 16.32
CA ASP A 97 -8.60 -1.75 15.35
C ASP A 97 -8.57 -2.38 13.94
N TYR A 98 -9.76 -2.50 13.36
CA TYR A 98 -9.95 -3.10 12.04
C TYR A 98 -9.37 -2.26 10.91
N VAL A 99 -9.26 -0.94 11.10
CA VAL A 99 -8.68 -0.04 10.10
C VAL A 99 -7.19 -0.32 9.99
N THR A 100 -6.44 -0.25 11.10
CA THR A 100 -5.01 -0.55 11.09
C THR A 100 -4.75 -1.99 10.65
N ALA A 101 -5.57 -2.95 11.10
CA ALA A 101 -5.47 -4.34 10.66
C ALA A 101 -5.62 -4.51 9.13
N ALA A 102 -6.51 -3.76 8.48
CA ALA A 102 -6.69 -3.82 7.03
C ALA A 102 -5.44 -3.31 6.27
N PHE A 103 -4.83 -2.21 6.73
CA PHE A 103 -3.57 -1.74 6.15
C PHE A 103 -2.41 -2.72 6.37
N LEU A 104 -2.34 -3.35 7.54
CA LEU A 104 -1.34 -4.38 7.82
C LEU A 104 -1.56 -5.63 6.94
N ALA A 105 -2.81 -5.99 6.64
CA ALA A 105 -3.11 -7.08 5.71
C ALA A 105 -2.63 -6.78 4.28
N ASP A 106 -2.78 -5.54 3.81
CA ASP A 106 -2.23 -5.09 2.52
C ASP A 106 -0.70 -5.17 2.50
N LEU A 107 -0.03 -4.71 3.56
CA LEU A 107 1.42 -4.85 3.71
C LEU A 107 1.86 -6.32 3.73
N ALA A 108 1.13 -7.20 4.44
CA ALA A 108 1.42 -8.63 4.48
C ALA A 108 1.30 -9.27 3.09
N PHE A 109 0.27 -8.89 2.32
CA PHE A 109 0.09 -9.34 0.95
C PHE A 109 1.29 -8.95 0.08
N ILE A 110 1.71 -7.68 0.13
CA ILE A 110 2.84 -7.17 -0.68
C ILE A 110 4.15 -7.85 -0.28
N THR A 111 4.43 -7.99 1.02
CA THR A 111 5.62 -8.68 1.51
C THR A 111 5.66 -10.14 1.07
N ARG A 112 4.51 -10.84 1.10
CA ARG A 112 4.40 -12.20 0.58
C ARG A 112 4.62 -12.26 -0.92
N SER A 113 4.02 -11.35 -1.69
CA SER A 113 4.25 -11.24 -3.13
C SER A 113 5.72 -10.98 -3.45
N TYR A 114 6.41 -10.17 -2.66
CA TYR A 114 7.83 -9.91 -2.80
C TYR A 114 8.67 -11.17 -2.54
N ALA A 115 8.39 -11.90 -1.45
CA ALA A 115 9.06 -13.17 -1.15
C ALA A 115 8.89 -14.21 -2.28
N LEU A 116 7.67 -14.34 -2.82
CA LEU A 116 7.39 -15.23 -3.94
C LEU A 116 8.09 -14.79 -5.23
N CYS A 117 8.20 -13.49 -5.47
CA CYS A 117 8.92 -12.95 -6.62
C CYS A 117 10.41 -13.28 -6.54
N LEU A 118 11.04 -13.05 -5.38
CA LEU A 118 12.45 -13.36 -5.15
C LEU A 118 12.76 -14.87 -5.28
N GLY A 119 11.81 -15.74 -4.95
CA GLY A 119 11.95 -17.18 -5.13
C GLY A 119 11.92 -17.64 -6.59
N ASN A 120 11.42 -16.81 -7.52
CA ASN A 120 11.14 -17.18 -8.91
C ASN A 120 11.94 -16.37 -9.96
N ASN A 121 12.52 -15.22 -9.61
CA ASN A 121 13.10 -14.27 -10.57
C ASN A 121 14.36 -13.57 -10.02
N ASP A 122 15.03 -12.83 -10.90
CA ASP A 122 16.13 -11.93 -10.56
C ASP A 122 15.66 -10.76 -9.68
N LYS A 123 16.53 -10.27 -8.78
CA LYS A 123 16.18 -9.26 -7.77
C LYS A 123 15.62 -7.97 -8.40
N ASP A 124 16.22 -7.53 -9.50
CA ASP A 124 15.86 -6.28 -10.19
C ASP A 124 14.42 -6.30 -10.75
N VAL A 125 13.87 -7.48 -11.04
CA VAL A 125 12.48 -7.64 -11.51
C VAL A 125 11.48 -7.42 -10.37
N CYS A 126 11.88 -7.64 -9.12
CA CYS A 126 11.02 -7.57 -7.94
C CYS A 126 11.08 -6.22 -7.23
N ASP A 127 11.99 -5.33 -7.63
CA ASP A 127 12.21 -4.02 -7.00
C ASP A 127 10.97 -3.13 -6.98
N TRP A 128 10.09 -3.24 -7.97
CA TRP A 128 8.83 -2.48 -7.96
C TRP A 128 7.90 -2.91 -6.83
N ILE A 129 7.92 -4.18 -6.40
CA ILE A 129 7.14 -4.67 -5.26
C ILE A 129 7.72 -4.11 -3.96
N LYS A 130 9.05 -4.15 -3.84
CA LYS A 130 9.77 -3.53 -2.72
C LYS A 130 9.44 -2.04 -2.60
N ARG A 131 9.52 -1.28 -3.69
CA ARG A 131 9.15 0.15 -3.67
C ARG A 131 7.66 0.38 -3.36
N ALA A 132 6.78 -0.48 -3.85
CA ALA A 132 5.35 -0.42 -3.53
C ALA A 132 5.06 -0.65 -2.04
N PHE A 133 5.86 -1.49 -1.37
CA PHE A 133 5.83 -1.65 0.09
C PHE A 133 6.34 -0.38 0.79
N THR A 134 7.51 0.12 0.39
CA THR A 134 8.12 1.33 0.95
C THR A 134 7.17 2.53 0.92
N ALA A 135 6.55 2.80 -0.23
CA ALA A 135 5.61 3.91 -0.39
C ALA A 135 4.45 3.84 0.61
N ARG A 136 3.89 2.64 0.83
CA ARG A 136 2.78 2.42 1.76
C ARG A 136 3.17 2.63 3.21
N VAL A 137 4.32 2.09 3.62
CA VAL A 137 4.86 2.29 4.98
C VAL A 137 5.10 3.77 5.23
N LEU A 138 5.66 4.50 4.26
CA LEU A 138 5.89 5.94 4.37
C LEU A 138 4.59 6.73 4.47
N ILE A 139 3.58 6.42 3.65
CA ILE A 139 2.25 7.05 3.75
C ILE A 139 1.71 6.84 5.16
N MET A 140 1.62 5.59 5.62
CA MET A 140 1.06 5.26 6.92
C MET A 140 1.77 6.00 8.04
N ARG A 141 3.12 5.95 8.09
CA ARG A 141 3.91 6.66 9.11
C ARG A 141 3.70 8.18 9.10
N ARG A 142 3.58 8.80 7.93
CA ARG A 142 3.35 10.25 7.80
C ARG A 142 1.96 10.66 8.28
N THR A 143 0.97 9.79 8.10
CA THR A 143 -0.43 10.05 8.44
C THR A 143 -0.84 9.55 9.83
N SER A 144 -0.05 8.67 10.44
CA SER A 144 -0.24 8.16 11.80
C SER A 144 0.32 9.13 12.85
N ASN A 145 -0.41 10.22 13.08
CA ASN A 145 -0.13 11.17 14.18
C ASN A 145 -0.97 10.91 15.45
N TYR A 146 -1.31 9.64 15.69
CA TYR A 146 -1.85 9.16 16.97
C TYR A 146 -1.02 7.98 17.45
#